data_AF-A0A9D5L8U3-F1
#
_entry.id   AF-A0A9D5L8U3-F1
#
_cell.length_a   1.000
_cell.length_b   1.000
_cell.length_c   1.000
_cell.angle_alpha   90.00
_cell.angle_beta   90.00
_cell.angle_gamma   90.00
#
_symmetry.space_group_name_H-M   'P 1'
#
loop_
_entity.id
_entity.type
_entity.pdbx_description
1 polymer ?
#
loop_
_entity_poly.entity_id
_entity_poly.type
_entity_poly.pdbx_seq_one_letter_code
_entity_poly.pdbx_strand_id
1 'polypeptide(L)' 'GLPSVELSDTKGGKTRILCVLPFSDYLKLRHVSKGDKVTLKGEVRGYADEYDFVLVKQSKIVSVNGKKP' A
#
# COMPACT_ATOMS: atom_id res chain seq x y z
N GLY A 1 14.46 -0.44 -9.73
CA GLY A 1 13.53 -1.13 -8.81
C GLY A 1 12.15 -0.55 -8.96
N LEU A 2 11.10 -1.34 -8.75
CA LEU A 2 9.73 -0.81 -8.68
C LEU A 2 9.54 -0.03 -7.36
N PRO A 3 8.77 1.05 -7.36
CA PRO A 3 8.49 1.79 -6.13
C PRO A 3 7.65 0.94 -5.17
N SER A 4 8.01 0.99 -3.88
CA SER A 4 7.31 0.30 -2.80
C SER A 4 6.76 1.30 -1.80
N VAL A 5 5.56 1.02 -1.28
CA VAL A 5 4.94 1.81 -0.21
C VAL A 5 4.58 0.89 0.95
N GLU A 6 4.93 1.33 2.15
CA GLU A 6 4.53 0.70 3.39
C GLU A 6 3.21 1.33 3.86
N LEU A 7 2.19 0.49 4.06
CA LEU A 7 0.91 0.87 4.63
C LEU A 7 0.71 0.18 5.98
N SER A 8 0.02 0.86 6.90
CA SER A 8 -0.42 0.29 8.18
C SER A 8 -1.95 0.26 8.22
N ASP A 9 -2.54 -0.81 8.74
CA ASP A 9 -4.01 -1.00 8.74
C ASP A 9 -4.76 0.07 9.58
N THR A 10 -4.08 0.61 10.61
CA THR A 10 -4.60 1.57 11.57
C THR A 10 -3.47 2.45 12.12
N LYS A 11 -3.84 3.62 12.68
CA LYS A 11 -2.88 4.48 13.39
C LYS A 11 -2.38 3.74 14.64
N GLY A 12 -1.17 3.18 14.55
CA GLY A 12 -0.58 2.35 15.61
C GLY A 12 -0.72 0.84 15.43
N GLY A 13 -1.27 0.39 14.29
CA GLY A 13 -1.31 -1.03 13.92
C GLY A 13 0.11 -1.59 13.72
N LYS A 14 0.33 -2.83 14.16
CA LYS A 14 1.63 -3.52 14.06
C LYS A 14 1.88 -4.14 12.68
N THR A 15 0.81 -4.47 11.96
CA THR A 15 0.90 -5.10 10.64
C THR A 15 1.31 -4.08 9.59
N ARG A 16 2.46 -4.33 8.96
CA ARG A 16 2.97 -3.55 7.84
C ARG A 16 2.60 -4.25 6.54
N ILE A 17 2.17 -3.51 5.52
CA ILE A 17 1.88 -4.08 4.21
C ILE A 17 2.86 -3.47 3.22
N LEU A 18 3.72 -4.31 2.65
CA LEU A 18 4.62 -3.91 1.58
C LEU A 18 3.89 -4.07 0.25
N CYS A 19 3.50 -2.95 -0.35
CA CYS A 19 2.83 -2.92 -1.64
C CYS A 19 3.83 -2.58 -2.75
N VAL A 20 3.99 -3.50 -3.71
CA VAL A 20 4.78 -3.24 -4.93
C VAL A 20 3.87 -2.72 -6.03
N LEU A 21 4.06 -1.45 -6.42
CA LEU A 21 3.21 -0.73 -7.35
C LEU A 21 3.90 -0.57 -8.73
N PRO A 22 3.13 -0.58 -9.84
CA PRO A 22 3.62 -0.05 -11.09
C PRO A 22 3.85 1.47 -10.96
N PHE A 23 4.81 2.00 -11.72
CA PHE A 23 5.21 3.41 -11.62
C PHE A 23 4.04 4.38 -11.82
N SER A 24 3.12 4.08 -12.76
CA SER A 24 1.93 4.89 -13.03
C SER A 24 0.99 5.02 -11.84
N ASP A 25 0.82 3.96 -11.04
CA ASP A 25 0.00 4.04 -9.82
C ASP A 25 0.77 4.70 -8.69
N TYR A 26 2.07 4.46 -8.57
CA TYR A 26 2.90 5.17 -7.58
C TYR A 26 2.79 6.70 -7.71
N LEU A 27 2.71 7.22 -8.94
CA LEU A 27 2.52 8.67 -9.16
C LEU A 27 1.23 9.22 -8.53
N LYS A 28 0.18 8.41 -8.38
CA LYS A 28 -1.09 8.81 -7.74
C LYS A 28 -0.93 9.06 -6.24
N LEU A 29 0.14 8.54 -5.63
CA LEU A 29 0.45 8.75 -4.22
C LEU A 29 1.19 10.06 -3.95
N ARG A 30 1.60 10.82 -4.98
CA ARG A 30 2.31 12.10 -4.80
C ARG A 30 1.52 13.15 -4.00
N HIS A 31 0.20 12.99 -3.93
CA HIS A 31 -0.69 13.89 -3.18
C HIS A 31 -1.17 13.29 -1.85
N VAL A 32 -0.70 12.10 -1.49
CA VAL A 32 -1.08 11.40 -0.26
C VAL A 32 -0.16 11.81 0.87
N SER A 33 -0.74 12.28 1.96
CA SER A 33 -0.06 12.65 3.19
C SER A 33 -0.32 11.63 4.29
N LYS A 34 0.52 11.65 5.33
CA LYS A 34 0.31 10.80 6.52
C LYS A 34 -1.06 11.10 7.14
N GLY A 35 -1.90 10.07 7.26
CA GLY A 35 -3.27 10.17 7.78
C GLY A 35 -4.36 10.08 6.72
N ASP A 36 -4.00 10.24 5.44
CA ASP A 36 -4.92 9.98 4.33
C ASP A 36 -5.24 8.49 4.21
N LYS A 37 -6.48 8.19 3.83
CA LYS A 37 -6.94 6.81 3.63
C LYS A 37 -6.73 6.40 2.19
N VAL A 38 -5.92 5.37 1.97
CA VAL A 38 -5.70 4.78 0.65
C VAL A 38 -6.31 3.39 0.61
N THR A 39 -7.10 3.13 -0.44
CA THR A 39 -7.60 1.78 -0.72
C THR A 39 -6.80 1.20 -1.88
N LEU A 40 -6.27 0.01 -1.64
CA LEU A 40 -5.37 -0.67 -2.55
C LEU A 40 -5.88 -2.10 -2.77
N LYS A 41 -5.72 -2.60 -4.00
CA LYS A 41 -6.05 -3.98 -4.38
C LYS A 41 -4.82 -4.63 -4.98
N GLY A 42 -4.53 -5.86 -4.62
CA GLY A 42 -3.45 -6.64 -5.19
C GLY A 42 -3.56 -8.09 -4.76
N GLU A 43 -2.52 -8.87 -5.04
CA GLU A 43 -2.43 -10.28 -4.68
C GLU A 43 -1.40 -10.48 -3.57
N VAL A 44 -1.81 -11.18 -2.50
CA VAL A 44 -0.90 -11.60 -1.44
C VAL A 44 0.08 -12.62 -2.01
N ARG A 45 1.38 -12.38 -1.82
CA ARG A 45 2.45 -13.26 -2.31
C ARG A 45 3.29 -13.88 -1.19
N GLY A 46 3.13 -13.41 0.03
CA GLY A 46 3.83 -13.97 1.18
C GLY A 46 3.53 -13.22 2.47
N TYR A 47 3.75 -13.93 3.56
CA TYR A 47 3.74 -13.42 4.92
C TYR A 47 5.16 -13.55 5.45
N ALA A 48 5.68 -12.50 6.05
CA ALA A 48 6.96 -12.51 6.74
C ALA A 48 6.69 -12.32 8.22
N ASP A 49 6.48 -13.45 8.91
CA ASP A 49 6.09 -13.47 10.32
C ASP A 49 7.15 -12.82 11.22
N GLU A 50 8.43 -12.93 10.88
CA GLU A 50 9.54 -12.34 11.64
C GLU A 50 9.51 -10.80 11.67
N TYR A 51 8.82 -10.17 10.71
CA TYR A 51 8.79 -8.72 10.54
C TYR A 51 7.37 -8.16 10.53
N ASP A 52 6.37 -8.98 10.88
CA ASP A 52 4.94 -8.64 10.90
C ASP A 52 4.47 -7.94 9.62
N PHE A 53 4.96 -8.38 8.44
CA PHE A 53 4.53 -7.80 7.17
C PHE A 53 3.93 -8.76 6.16
N VAL A 54 2.97 -8.24 5.40
CA VAL A 54 2.34 -8.91 4.26
C VAL A 54 2.88 -8.31 2.97
N LEU A 55 3.39 -9.16 2.08
CA LEU A 55 3.83 -8.76 0.75
C LEU A 55 2.66 -8.86 -0.23
N VAL A 56 2.30 -7.71 -0.83
CA VAL A 56 1.27 -7.62 -1.86
C VAL A 56 1.91 -7.17 -3.16
N LYS A 57 1.77 -7.99 -4.22
CA LYS A 57 2.21 -7.67 -5.58
C LYS A 57 1.01 -7.42 -6.49
N GLN A 58 1.30 -6.94 -7.71
CA GLN A 58 0.29 -6.55 -8.69
C GLN A 58 -0.70 -5.53 -8.09
N SER A 59 -0.14 -4.66 -7.28
CA SER A 59 -0.89 -3.71 -6.47
C SER A 59 -1.38 -2.56 -7.35
N LYS A 60 -2.61 -2.12 -7.12
CA LYS A 60 -3.25 -0.99 -7.77
C LYS A 60 -4.00 -0.13 -6.76
N ILE A 61 -3.92 1.19 -6.93
CA ILE A 61 -4.68 2.15 -6.13
C ILE A 61 -6.11 2.25 -6.67
N VAL A 62 -7.08 2.05 -5.76
CA VAL A 62 -8.51 2.05 -6.06
C VAL A 62 -9.17 3.36 -5.65
N SER A 63 -8.73 3.97 -4.54
CA SER A 63 -9.20 5.27 -4.06
C SER A 63 -8.24 5.93 -3.07
N VAL A 64 -8.31 7.26 -3.02
CA VAL A 64 -7.66 8.11 -2.01
C VAL A 64 -8.74 8.95 -1.33
N ASN A 65 -8.83 8.89 0.00
CA ASN A 65 -9.86 9.57 0.80
C ASN A 65 -11.30 9.30 0.33
N GLY A 66 -11.55 8.07 -0.16
CA GLY A 66 -12.86 7.66 -0.68
C GLY A 66 -13.20 8.25 -2.06
N LYS A 67 -12.31 9.03 -2.67
CA LYS A 67 -12.46 9.51 -4.06
C LYS A 67 -11.71 8.57 -5.00
N LYS A 68 -12.31 8.25 -6.15
CA LYS A 68 -11.61 7.53 -7.22
C LYS A 68 -10.41 8.38 -7.66
N PRO A 69 -9.23 7.77 -7.86
CA PRO A 69 -8.00 8.46 -8.20
C PRO A 69 -7.99 8.89 -9.67
#